data_AF-A0A7X7S7C9-F1
#
_entry.id   AF-A0A7X7S7C9-F1
#
_cell.length_a   1.000
_cell.length_b   1.000
_cell.length_c   1.000
_cell.angle_alpha   90.00
_cell.angle_beta   90.00
_cell.angle_gamma   90.00
#
_symmetry.space_group_name_H-M   'P 1'
#
loop_
_entity.id
_entity.type
_entity.pdbx_description
1 polymer ?
#
loop_
_entity_poly.entity_id
_entity_poly.type
_entity_poly.pdbx_seq_one_letter_code
_entity_poly.pdbx_strand_id
1 'polypeptide(L)'
;MPKFFSTVTVKLSEDELKSAYQEYLSHPMCDVMNPMSFNAFKKVPNLNVYVDMKCLNCHHELRTHFGDYALDMEDFTTPFPLDWCPNCGLQHLIPKDIYNKLTLNVLK
;
A
#
# COMPACT_ATOMS: atom_id res chain seq x y z
N MET A 1 -15.87 -0.35 -2.89
CA MET A 1 -16.23 0.29 -1.60
C MET A 1 -15.72 1.73 -1.56
N PRO A 2 -16.42 2.66 -0.89
CA PRO A 2 -15.86 3.99 -0.60
C PRO A 2 -14.63 3.83 0.31
N LYS A 3 -13.52 4.45 -0.07
CA LYS A 3 -12.29 4.50 0.73
C LYS A 3 -12.42 5.63 1.75
N PHE A 4 -12.11 5.39 3.02
CA PHE A 4 -12.13 6.45 4.05
C PHE A 4 -10.79 7.18 4.20
N PHE A 5 -9.81 6.78 3.40
CA PHE A 5 -8.44 7.28 3.39
C PHE A 5 -8.01 7.71 1.99
N SER A 6 -6.93 8.47 1.94
CA SER A 6 -6.39 9.07 0.72
C SER A 6 -5.32 8.19 0.08
N THR A 7 -5.33 8.12 -1.25
CA THR A 7 -4.27 7.48 -2.03
C THR A 7 -3.56 8.51 -2.89
N VAL A 8 -2.27 8.29 -3.16
CA VAL A 8 -1.46 9.12 -4.04
C VAL A 8 -1.13 8.34 -5.30
N THR A 9 -1.45 8.90 -6.46
CA THR A 9 -1.03 8.33 -7.75
C THR A 9 0.29 8.95 -8.16
N VAL A 10 1.31 8.13 -8.34
CA VAL A 10 2.63 8.56 -8.80
C VAL A 10 2.76 8.24 -10.28
N LYS A 11 3.40 9.13 -11.05
CA LYS A 11 3.78 8.79 -12.43
C LYS A 11 5.08 8.00 -12.38
N LEU A 12 5.03 6.72 -12.73
CA LEU A 12 6.22 5.88 -12.82
C LEU A 12 6.89 6.07 -14.17
N SER A 13 8.21 6.25 -14.15
CA SER A 13 9.08 6.12 -15.30
C SER A 13 9.16 4.66 -15.77
N GLU A 14 9.70 4.44 -16.97
CA GLU A 14 9.87 3.08 -17.48
C GLU A 14 10.84 2.25 -16.64
N ASP A 15 11.87 2.88 -16.08
CA ASP A 15 12.85 2.19 -15.23
C ASP A 15 12.27 1.82 -13.86
N GLU A 16 11.42 2.68 -13.30
CA GLU A 16 10.66 2.36 -12.08
C GLU A 16 9.66 1.21 -12.33
N LEU A 17 8.98 1.20 -13.49
CA LEU A 17 8.10 0.09 -13.88
C LEU A 17 8.87 -1.22 -14.06
N LYS A 18 10.06 -1.18 -14.66
CA LYS A 18 10.93 -2.36 -14.79
C LYS A 18 11.37 -2.87 -13.42
N SER A 19 11.72 -1.96 -12.51
CA SER A 19 12.13 -2.30 -11.15
C SER A 19 11.00 -2.97 -10.37
N ALA A 20 9.79 -2.39 -10.40
CA ALA A 20 8.60 -2.98 -9.80
C ALA A 20 8.25 -4.35 -10.42
N TYR A 21 8.48 -4.53 -11.72
CA TYR A 21 8.28 -5.82 -12.37
C TYR A 21 9.30 -6.87 -11.93
N GLN A 22 10.56 -6.49 -11.68
CA GLN A 22 11.56 -7.41 -11.12
C GLN A 22 11.18 -7.85 -9.70
N GLU A 23 10.66 -6.93 -8.88
CA GLU A 23 10.15 -7.25 -7.55
C GLU A 23 8.98 -8.24 -7.63
N TYR A 24 8.01 -8.00 -8.51
CA TYR A 24 6.93 -8.95 -8.80
C TYR A 24 7.47 -10.34 -9.18
N LEU A 25 8.46 -10.41 -10.07
CA LEU A 25 9.07 -11.68 -10.49
C LEU A 25 9.83 -12.39 -9.36
N SER A 26 10.34 -11.65 -8.37
CA SER A 26 11.04 -12.23 -7.22
C SER A 26 10.13 -12.94 -6.23
N HIS A 27 8.80 -12.78 -6.36
CA HIS A 27 7.84 -13.44 -5.49
C HIS A 27 7.83 -14.96 -5.74
N PRO A 28 7.97 -15.81 -4.70
CA PRO A 28 8.12 -17.27 -4.87
C PRO A 28 6.98 -17.97 -5.64
N MET A 29 5.78 -17.39 -5.64
CA MET A 29 4.63 -17.93 -6.38
C MET A 29 4.71 -17.72 -7.90
N CYS A 30 5.53 -16.77 -8.38
CA CYS A 30 5.65 -16.48 -9.81
C CYS A 30 6.26 -17.65 -10.59
N ASP A 31 7.23 -18.36 -10.00
CA ASP A 31 7.86 -19.54 -10.62
C ASP A 31 6.89 -20.71 -10.79
N VAL A 32 5.83 -20.76 -9.98
CA VAL A 32 4.84 -21.85 -9.98
C VAL A 32 3.64 -21.54 -10.87
N MET A 33 3.27 -20.26 -11.01
CA MET A 33 1.99 -19.84 -11.60
C MET A 33 2.09 -19.31 -13.04
N ASN A 34 3.25 -19.40 -13.68
CA ASN A 34 3.57 -18.77 -14.97
C ASN A 34 3.41 -17.23 -14.89
N PRO A 35 4.51 -16.48 -14.73
CA PRO A 35 4.44 -15.06 -14.42
C PRO A 35 3.81 -14.26 -15.57
N MET A 36 3.10 -13.19 -15.21
CA MET A 36 2.51 -12.29 -16.20
C MET A 36 3.61 -11.59 -17.01
N SER A 37 3.38 -11.34 -18.30
CA SER A 37 4.33 -10.56 -19.11
C SER A 37 4.43 -9.10 -18.61
N PHE A 38 5.57 -8.44 -18.87
CA PHE A 38 5.74 -7.02 -18.55
C PHE A 38 4.64 -6.12 -19.17
N ASN A 39 4.16 -6.44 -20.37
CA ASN A 39 3.06 -5.69 -21.00
C ASN A 39 1.70 -5.91 -20.31
N ALA A 40 1.48 -7.07 -19.70
CA ALA A 40 0.32 -7.32 -18.85
C ALA A 40 0.47 -6.62 -17.50
N PHE A 41 1.68 -6.67 -16.91
CA PHE A 41 2.00 -6.00 -15.64
C PHE A 41 1.71 -4.50 -15.69
N LYS A 42 2.12 -3.79 -16.75
CA LYS A 42 1.82 -2.36 -16.94
C LYS A 42 0.33 -2.01 -16.95
N LYS A 43 -0.55 -2.99 -17.16
CA LYS A 43 -2.01 -2.79 -17.21
C LYS A 43 -2.68 -3.16 -15.88
N VAL A 44 -1.92 -3.63 -14.89
CA VAL A 44 -2.45 -3.95 -13.56
C VAL A 44 -3.04 -2.68 -12.95
N PRO A 45 -4.30 -2.72 -12.49
CA PRO A 45 -4.92 -1.57 -11.86
C PRO A 45 -4.17 -1.19 -10.60
N ASN A 46 -4.11 0.10 -10.29
CA ASN A 46 -3.45 0.64 -9.11
C ASN A 46 -1.93 0.40 -9.01
N LEU A 47 -1.26 -0.03 -10.10
CA LEU A 47 0.19 -0.26 -10.12
C LEU A 47 1.02 0.96 -9.69
N ASN A 48 0.47 2.15 -9.81
CA ASN A 48 1.14 3.39 -9.46
C ASN A 48 0.40 4.18 -8.38
N VAL A 49 -0.43 3.48 -7.59
CA VAL A 49 -1.23 4.06 -6.52
C VAL A 49 -0.62 3.62 -5.21
N TYR A 50 -0.39 4.59 -4.33
CA TYR A 50 0.30 4.41 -3.06
C TYR A 50 -0.52 4.98 -1.92
N VAL A 51 -0.18 4.56 -0.71
CA VAL A 51 -0.75 5.07 0.55
C VAL A 51 0.37 5.63 1.40
N ASP A 52 0.22 6.87 1.87
CA ASP A 52 1.11 7.42 2.88
C ASP A 52 0.64 6.92 4.25
N MET A 53 1.49 6.15 4.92
CA MET A 53 1.18 5.50 6.20
C MET A 53 1.94 6.17 7.35
N LYS A 54 1.36 6.11 8.55
CA LYS A 54 1.95 6.63 9.79
C LYS A 54 1.62 5.74 10.98
N CYS A 55 2.62 5.43 11.78
CA CYS A 55 2.47 4.61 12.98
C CYS A 55 1.84 5.42 14.13
N LEU A 56 0.76 4.87 14.73
CA LEU A 56 0.11 5.44 15.91
C LEU A 56 1.03 5.52 17.13
N ASN A 57 1.98 4.59 17.26
CA ASN A 57 2.84 4.47 18.44
C ASN A 57 4.17 5.24 18.30
N CYS A 58 4.96 4.96 17.26
CA CYS A 58 6.30 5.53 17.12
C CYS A 58 6.39 6.66 16.09
N HIS A 59 5.27 7.06 15.49
CA HIS A 59 5.16 8.13 14.48
C HIS A 59 5.97 7.95 13.20
N HIS A 60 6.61 6.79 13.02
CA HIS A 60 7.30 6.44 11.79
C HIS A 60 6.34 6.54 10.59
N GLU A 61 6.82 7.14 9.50
CA GLU A 61 6.07 7.34 8.27
C GLU A 61 6.75 6.58 7.13
N LEU A 62 5.94 5.95 6.30
CA LEU A 62 6.42 5.28 5.09
C LEU A 62 5.32 5.26 4.03
N ARG A 63 5.71 5.10 2.77
CA ARG A 63 4.79 5.00 1.64
C ARG A 63 4.73 3.54 1.18
N THR A 64 3.54 2.98 1.11
CA THR A 64 3.30 1.60 0.66
C THR A 64 2.47 1.57 -0.61
N HIS A 65 2.56 0.46 -1.35
CA HIS A 65 1.76 0.26 -2.55
C HIS A 65 0.31 -0.02 -2.15
N PHE A 66 -0.66 0.59 -2.84
CA PHE A 66 -2.07 0.34 -2.52
C PHE A 66 -2.51 -1.08 -2.96
N GLY A 67 -1.85 -1.65 -3.97
CA GLY A 67 -2.08 -3.02 -4.44
C GLY A 67 -1.91 -4.07 -3.34
N ASP A 68 -0.97 -3.84 -2.41
CA ASP A 68 -0.72 -4.74 -1.27
C ASP A 68 -1.95 -4.88 -0.36
N TYR A 69 -2.79 -3.84 -0.30
CA TYR A 69 -4.02 -3.85 0.49
C TYR A 69 -5.27 -4.01 -0.37
N ALA A 70 -5.16 -3.90 -1.69
CA ALA A 70 -6.34 -3.83 -2.56
C ALA A 70 -7.17 -5.12 -2.48
N LEU A 71 -6.51 -6.28 -2.42
CA LEU A 71 -7.16 -7.59 -2.25
C LEU A 71 -7.80 -7.70 -0.86
N ASP A 72 -7.06 -7.37 0.19
CA ASP A 72 -7.58 -7.40 1.56
C ASP A 72 -8.77 -6.44 1.71
N MET A 73 -8.76 -5.28 1.06
CA MET A 73 -9.87 -4.33 1.12
C MET A 73 -11.08 -4.69 0.26
N GLU A 74 -10.97 -5.66 -0.65
CA GLU A 74 -12.12 -6.22 -1.38
C GLU A 74 -12.87 -7.26 -0.54
N ASP A 75 -12.14 -8.03 0.29
CA ASP A 75 -12.70 -9.10 1.11
C ASP A 75 -13.03 -8.69 2.56
N PHE A 76 -12.37 -7.66 3.11
CA PHE A 76 -12.56 -7.21 4.50
C PHE A 76 -13.47 -5.99 4.66
N THR A 77 -14.22 -5.97 5.77
CA THR A 77 -15.08 -4.85 6.21
C THR A 77 -14.32 -3.64 6.76
N THR A 78 -12.98 -3.62 6.63
CA THR A 78 -12.17 -2.57 7.26
C THR A 78 -12.22 -1.28 6.43
N PRO A 79 -12.45 -0.11 7.07
CA PRO A 79 -12.59 1.16 6.34
C PRO A 79 -11.27 1.70 5.77
N PHE A 80 -10.13 1.18 6.23
CA PHE A 80 -8.77 1.55 5.83
C PHE A 80 -7.77 0.43 6.20
N PRO A 81 -6.58 0.38 5.57
CA PRO A 81 -5.57 -0.64 5.87
C PRO A 81 -4.94 -0.46 7.26
N LEU A 82 -4.64 -1.57 7.92
CA LEU A 82 -3.92 -1.64 9.19
C LEU A 82 -2.76 -2.62 9.05
N ASP A 83 -1.55 -2.16 9.34
CA ASP A 83 -0.34 -2.91 9.05
C ASP A 83 0.68 -2.86 10.20
N TRP A 84 1.70 -3.70 10.12
CA TRP A 84 2.82 -3.78 11.04
C TRP A 84 3.81 -2.65 10.76
N CYS A 85 4.16 -1.88 11.80
CA CYS A 85 5.17 -0.85 11.67
C CYS A 85 6.57 -1.47 11.68
N PRO A 86 7.40 -1.29 10.62
CA PRO A 86 8.73 -1.89 10.56
C PRO A 86 9.70 -1.32 11.60
N ASN A 87 9.40 -0.13 12.16
CA ASN A 87 10.26 0.52 13.15
C ASN A 87 10.01 0.04 14.60
N CYS A 88 8.77 -0.30 14.96
CA CYS A 88 8.44 -0.69 16.35
C CYS A 88 7.80 -2.08 16.49
N GLY A 89 7.55 -2.77 15.37
CA GLY A 89 6.98 -4.12 15.37
C GLY A 89 5.55 -4.21 15.89
N LEU A 90 4.83 -3.10 16.05
CA LEU A 90 3.43 -3.08 16.46
C LEU A 90 2.52 -2.89 15.24
N GLN A 91 1.34 -3.52 15.26
CA GLN A 91 0.29 -3.39 14.24
C GLN A 91 -0.47 -2.05 14.38
N HIS A 92 0.27 -0.96 14.26
CA HIS A 92 -0.19 0.41 14.49
C HIS A 92 0.05 1.31 13.27
N LEU A 93 0.46 0.75 12.12
CA LEU A 93 0.67 1.50 10.90
C LEU A 93 -0.66 1.67 10.17
N ILE A 94 -1.13 2.90 10.02
CA ILE A 94 -2.42 3.25 9.38
C ILE A 94 -2.23 4.38 8.36
N PRO A 95 -3.20 4.69 7.48
CA PRO A 95 -3.09 5.84 6.60
C PRO A 95 -2.93 7.15 7.37
N LYS A 96 -2.02 7.99 6.88
CA LYS A 96 -1.61 9.25 7.52
C LYS A 96 -2.77 10.23 7.68
N ASP A 97 -3.71 10.25 6.75
CA ASP A 97 -4.90 11.11 6.85
C ASP A 97 -5.89 10.61 7.91
N ILE A 98 -5.99 9.29 8.12
CA ILE A 98 -6.72 8.72 9.26
C ILE A 98 -6.01 9.07 10.57
N TYR A 99 -4.69 8.90 10.64
CA TYR A 99 -3.89 9.30 11.80
C TYR A 99 -4.14 10.77 12.19
N ASN A 100 -4.14 11.67 11.20
CA ASN A 100 -4.40 13.09 11.42
C ASN A 100 -5.82 13.35 11.93
N LYS A 101 -6.84 12.66 11.38
CA LYS A 101 -8.22 12.77 11.87
C LYS A 101 -8.35 12.31 13.33
N LEU A 102 -7.71 11.20 13.70
CA LEU A 102 -7.73 10.66 15.06
C LEU A 102 -7.04 11.62 16.05
N THR A 103 -5.86 12.13 15.71
CA THR A 103 -5.09 13.02 16.60
C THR A 103 -5.74 14.40 16.75
N LEU A 104 -6.30 14.97 15.68
CA LEU A 104 -7.03 16.24 15.74
C LEU A 104 -8.33 16.14 16.54
N ASN A 105 -8.95 14.95 16.61
CA ASN A 105 -10.14 14.72 17.41
C ASN A 105 -9.83 14.48 18.90
N VAL A 106 -8.61 14.06 19.25
CA VAL A 106 -8.16 13.90 20.65
C VAL A 106 -7.74 15.25 21.28
N LEU A 107 -7.37 16.23 20.46
CA LEU A 107 -6.98 17.58 20.91
C LEU A 107 -8.15 18.58 20.99
N LYS A 108 -9.39 18.11 20.86
CA LYS A 108 -10.62 18.91 21.06
C LYS A 108 -11.24 18.58 22.41
#